data_AF-W5MX17-F1
#
_entry.id   AF-W5MX17-F1
#
_cell.length_a   1.000
_cell.length_b   1.000
_cell.length_c   1.000
_cell.angle_alpha   90.00
_cell.angle_beta   90.00
_cell.angle_gamma   90.00
#
_symmetry.space_group_name_H-M   'P 1'
#
loop_
_entity.id
_entity.type
_entity.pdbx_description
1 polymer ?
#
loop_
_entity_poly.entity_id
_entity_poly.type
_entity_poly.pdbx_seq_one_letter_code
_entity_poly.pdbx_strand_id
1 'polypeptide(L)' 'MAKENFVMFNLLHETEDPNLAPDGYYVPRIIFIDPSLTVRTEITGKSKKYKYAYSPEDIQTLYDNMKRVRLLLNTEL' A
#
# COMPACT_ATOMS: atom_id res chain seq x y z
N MET A 1 0.43 -7.74 13.57
CA MET A 1 0.67 -6.48 12.81
C MET A 1 -0.50 -6.11 11.90
N ALA A 2 -0.72 -6.77 10.75
CA ALA A 2 -1.77 -6.38 9.79
C ALA A 2 -3.16 -6.25 10.44
N LYS A 3 -3.64 -7.35 11.02
CA LYS A 3 -4.96 -7.44 11.69
C LYS A 3 -5.19 -6.43 12.82
N GLU A 4 -4.12 -6.02 13.51
CA GLU A 4 -4.22 -5.21 14.73
C GLU A 4 -4.08 -3.71 14.46
N ASN A 5 -3.37 -3.32 13.39
CA ASN A 5 -2.98 -1.93 13.16
C ASN A 5 -3.55 -1.36 11.86
N PHE A 6 -4.19 -2.18 11.02
CA PHE A 6 -4.71 -1.77 9.72
C PHE A 6 -6.14 -2.25 9.53
N VAL A 7 -6.93 -1.41 8.88
CA VAL A 7 -8.16 -1.85 8.20
C VAL A 7 -7.74 -2.48 6.89
N MET A 8 -8.00 -3.78 6.73
CA MET A 8 -7.63 -4.53 5.54
C MET A 8 -8.82 -4.62 4.60
N PHE A 9 -8.62 -4.23 3.34
CA PHE A 9 -9.62 -4.33 2.29
C PHE A 9 -9.02 -5.00 1.06
N ASN A 10 -9.70 -6.03 0.56
CA ASN A 10 -9.26 -6.78 -0.61
C ASN A 10 -10.32 -6.67 -1.71
N LEU A 11 -9.88 -6.30 -2.90
CA LEU A 11 -10.73 -6.11 -4.07
C LEU A 11 -10.41 -7.17 -5.13
N LEU A 12 -11.45 -7.71 -5.77
CA LEU A 12 -11.32 -8.58 -6.95
C LEU A 12 -11.51 -7.80 -8.25
N HIS A 13 -12.29 -6.71 -8.21
CA HIS A 13 -12.54 -5.82 -9.32
C HIS A 13 -12.07 -4.41 -8.96
N GLU A 14 -11.61 -3.68 -9.98
CA GLU A 14 -11.14 -2.32 -9.80
C GLU A 14 -12.23 -1.37 -9.36
N THR A 15 -11.83 -0.30 -8.67
CA THR A 15 -12.69 0.84 -8.38
C THR A 15 -12.59 1.88 -9.49
N GLU A 16 -13.49 2.86 -9.45
CA GLU A 16 -13.44 4.02 -10.35
C GLU A 16 -12.44 5.10 -9.89
N ASP A 17 -11.80 4.94 -8.72
CA ASP A 17 -10.87 5.92 -8.18
C ASP A 17 -9.46 5.73 -8.78
N PRO A 18 -8.99 6.64 -9.65
CA PRO A 18 -7.68 6.51 -10.29
C PRO A 18 -6.52 6.59 -9.29
N ASN A 19 -6.73 7.14 -8.09
CA ASN A 19 -5.69 7.20 -7.06
C ASN A 19 -5.33 5.81 -6.51
N LEU A 20 -6.19 4.79 -6.69
CA LEU A 20 -5.91 3.39 -6.36
C LEU A 20 -5.20 2.62 -7.48
N ALA A 21 -4.83 3.30 -8.56
CA ALA A 21 -4.04 2.74 -9.67
C ALA A 21 -3.00 3.76 -10.20
N PRO A 22 -2.15 4.36 -9.33
CA PRO A 22 -1.30 5.50 -9.69
C PRO A 22 -0.20 5.17 -10.71
N ASP A 23 0.13 3.90 -10.90
CA ASP A 23 1.04 3.41 -11.95
C ASP A 23 0.42 2.30 -12.82
N GLY A 24 -0.92 2.19 -12.83
CA GLY A 24 -1.69 1.29 -13.68
C GLY A 24 -2.47 0.19 -12.96
N TYR A 25 -3.17 -0.62 -13.75
CA TYR A 25 -4.19 -1.58 -13.31
C TYR A 25 -3.71 -3.04 -13.31
N TYR A 26 -2.42 -3.28 -13.04
CA TYR A 26 -1.86 -4.65 -13.00
C TYR A 26 -2.16 -5.32 -11.66
N VAL A 27 -2.21 -6.65 -11.57
CA VAL A 27 -2.44 -7.36 -10.30
C VAL A 27 -1.26 -8.28 -9.96
N PRO A 28 -0.95 -8.53 -8.67
CA PRO A 28 -1.56 -7.93 -7.47
C PRO A 28 -0.99 -6.55 -7.12
N ARG A 29 -1.76 -5.73 -6.39
CA ARG A 29 -1.33 -4.43 -5.84
C ARG A 29 -1.69 -4.30 -4.36
N ILE A 30 -0.77 -3.75 -3.58
CA ILE A 30 -1.02 -3.36 -2.19
C ILE A 30 -0.71 -1.87 -2.06
N ILE A 31 -1.72 -1.10 -1.67
CA ILE A 31 -1.66 0.36 -1.53
C ILE A 31 -2.02 0.72 -0.10
N PHE A 32 -1.35 1.74 0.45
CA PHE A 32 -1.62 2.25 1.78
C PHE A 32 -2.39 3.58 1.68
N ILE A 33 -3.44 3.69 2.49
CA ILE A 33 -4.28 4.88 2.61
C ILE A 33 -4.20 5.33 4.06
N ASP A 34 -3.95 6.61 4.29
CA ASP A 34 -3.97 7.18 5.64
C ASP A 34 -5.40 7.58 6.07
N PRO A 35 -5.63 7.85 7.37
CA PRO A 35 -6.95 8.26 7.87
C PRO A 35 -7.50 9.57 7.28
N SER A 36 -6.67 10.38 6.63
CA SER A 36 -7.12 11.57 5.87
C SER A 36 -7.69 11.22 4.50
N LEU A 37 -7.79 9.93 4.17
CA LEU A 37 -8.23 9.37 2.89
C LEU A 37 -7.24 9.66 1.74
N THR A 38 -5.97 9.85 2.07
CA THR A 38 -4.92 10.10 1.09
C THR A 38 -4.12 8.83 0.80
N VAL A 39 -3.88 8.55 -0.48
CA VAL A 39 -3.04 7.44 -0.93
C VAL A 39 -1.56 7.79 -0.72
N ARG A 40 -0.83 6.94 0.02
CA ARG A 40 0.61 7.10 0.32
C ARG A 40 1.48 6.60 -0.84
N THR A 41 1.57 7.42 -1.89
CA THR A 41 2.32 7.09 -3.12
C THR A 41 3.84 6.95 -2.93
N GLU A 42 4.37 7.40 -1.80
CA GLU A 42 5.77 7.26 -1.41
C GLU A 42 6.12 5.87 -0.86
N ILE A 43 5.11 5.06 -0.51
CA ILE A 43 5.28 3.72 0.03
C ILE A 43 5.16 2.70 -1.09
N THR A 44 6.30 2.23 -1.58
CA THR A 44 6.41 1.37 -2.75
C THR A 44 7.22 0.11 -2.47
N GLY A 45 7.00 -0.94 -3.26
CA GLY A 45 7.80 -2.16 -3.30
C GLY A 45 9.11 -1.98 -4.08
N LYS A 46 9.77 -3.10 -4.41
CA LYS A 46 11.10 -3.06 -5.04
C LYS A 46 11.09 -2.82 -6.56
N SER A 47 9.98 -3.16 -7.23
CA SER A 47 9.91 -3.08 -8.68
C SER A 47 9.82 -1.64 -9.16
N LYS A 48 10.69 -1.25 -10.10
CA LYS A 48 10.63 0.08 -10.73
C LYS A 48 9.46 0.23 -11.70
N LYS A 49 9.03 -0.88 -12.31
CA LYS A 49 7.96 -0.91 -13.31
C LYS A 49 6.58 -1.04 -12.68
N TYR A 50 6.48 -1.83 -11.60
CA TYR A 50 5.23 -2.15 -10.92
C TYR A 50 5.40 -1.85 -9.44
N LYS A 51 5.32 -0.57 -9.07
CA LYS A 51 5.78 -0.07 -7.76
C LYS A 51 4.99 -0.63 -6.60
N TYR A 52 3.73 -1.00 -6.81
CA TYR A 52 2.84 -1.55 -5.77
C TYR A 52 2.68 -3.07 -5.85
N ALA A 53 3.43 -3.75 -6.72
CA ALA A 53 3.48 -5.21 -6.75
C ALA A 53 4.42 -5.73 -5.64
N TYR A 54 3.99 -6.79 -4.97
CA TYR A 54 4.80 -7.52 -4.01
C TYR A 54 4.78 -9.00 -4.36
N SER A 55 5.97 -9.56 -4.59
CA SER A 55 6.18 -10.99 -4.76
C SER A 55 6.40 -11.66 -3.39
N PRO A 56 6.34 -13.00 -3.28
CA PRO A 56 6.73 -13.71 -2.07
C PRO A 56 8.14 -13.34 -1.57
N GLU A 57 9.06 -13.03 -2.48
CA GLU A 57 10.43 -12.61 -2.17
C GLU A 57 10.51 -11.18 -1.58
N ASP A 58 9.43 -10.41 -1.70
CA ASP A 58 9.31 -9.03 -1.21
C ASP A 58 8.54 -8.88 0.10
N ILE A 59 8.18 -10.01 0.74
CA ILE A 59 7.42 -10.01 2.01
C ILE A 59 8.09 -9.14 3.08
N GLN A 60 9.41 -9.18 3.18
CA GLN A 60 10.13 -8.36 4.16
C GLN A 60 9.97 -6.86 3.87
N THR A 61 10.04 -6.46 2.60
CA THR A 61 9.82 -5.06 2.19
C THR A 61 8.39 -4.61 2.45
N LEU A 62 7.39 -5.48 2.20
CA LEU A 62 6.00 -5.19 2.55
C LEU A 62 5.86 -4.96 4.06
N TYR A 63 6.45 -5.83 4.87
CA TYR A 63 6.41 -5.71 6.33
C TYR A 63 7.07 -4.43 6.85
N ASP A 64 8.21 -4.03 6.27
CA ASP A 64 8.89 -2.79 6.64
C ASP A 64 8.10 -1.54 6.20
N ASN A 65 7.45 -1.60 5.04
CA ASN A 65 6.52 -0.57 4.59
C ASN A 65 5.32 -0.42 5.54
N MET A 66 4.73 -1.53 5.99
CA MET A 66 3.66 -1.49 7.00
C MET A 66 4.12 -0.82 8.30
N LYS A 67 5.35 -1.11 8.77
CA LYS A 67 5.92 -0.41 9.92
C LYS A 67 6.07 1.09 9.68
N ARG A 68 6.58 1.47 8.51
CA ARG A 68 6.81 2.87 8.14
C ARG A 68 5.51 3.66 8.09
N VAL A 69 4.46 3.13 7.46
CA VAL A 69 3.14 3.76 7.39
C VAL A 69 2.59 4.03 8.79
N ARG A 70 2.67 3.05 9.69
CA ARG A 70 2.22 3.22 11.08
C ARG A 70 2.96 4.33 11.83
N LEU A 71 4.27 4.50 11.57
CA LEU A 71 5.05 5.56 12.20
C LEU A 71 4.68 6.95 11.69
N LEU A 72 4.44 7.09 10.38
CA LEU A 72 4.06 8.37 9.76
C LEU A 72 2.74 8.90 10.30
N LEU A 73 1.77 8.01 10.59
CA LEU A 73 0.50 8.39 11.20
C LEU A 73 0.66 9.06 12.56
N ASN A 74 1.65 8.67 13.36
CA ASN A 74 1.86 9.22 14.69
C ASN A 74 2.57 10.58 14.67
N THR A 75 3.19 10.96 13.56
CA THR A 75 3.95 12.21 13.43
C THR A 75 3.18 13.34 12.75
N GLU A 76 2.09 13.01 12.07
CA GLU A 76 1.27 13.94 11.28
C GLU A 76 -0.04 14.34 12.00
N LEU A 77 -0.30 13.77 13.19
CA LEU A 77 -1.41 14.08 14.09
C LEU A 77 -0.95 14.97 15.25
#